data_AF-A0A7C3MZ57-F1
#
_entry.id   AF-A0A7C3MZ57-F1
#
_cell.length_a   1.000
_cell.length_b   1.000
_cell.length_c   1.000
_cell.angle_alpha   90.00
_cell.angle_beta   90.00
_cell.angle_gamma   90.00
#
_symmetry.space_group_name_H-M   'P 1'
#
loop_
_entity.id
_entity.type
_entity.pdbx_description
1 polymer ?
#
loop_
_entity_poly.entity_id
_entity_poly.type
_entity_poly.pdbx_seq_one_letter_code
_entity_poly.pdbx_strand_id
1 'polypeptide(L)'
;MTYLLQSLLNGLLAGSIYALFAMGLTLVYGVLNFVNFAHGELIMWGAYLLYLFMERPFGLPLVLALLPALFFTILLGLGMDRFVFKPLRQANRLTLLIAALGLSFLLRNGAQFFWG
;
A
#
# COMPACT_ATOMS: atom_id res chain seq x y z
N MET A 1 -27.35 22.55 9.86
CA MET A 1 -26.25 23.25 9.14
C MET A 1 -24.88 22.69 9.45
N THR A 2 -24.61 22.20 10.66
CA THR A 2 -23.36 21.48 11.01
C THR A 2 -23.24 20.11 10.35
N TYR A 3 -24.32 19.32 10.30
CA TYR A 3 -24.31 17.99 9.67
C TYR A 3 -23.99 18.02 8.17
N LEU A 4 -24.54 18.98 7.42
CA LEU A 4 -24.30 19.07 5.98
C LEU A 4 -22.84 19.44 5.69
N LEU A 5 -22.27 20.38 6.46
CA LEU A 5 -20.85 20.73 6.37
C LEU A 5 -19.95 19.56 6.76
N GLN A 6 -20.27 18.83 7.83
CA GLN A 6 -19.52 17.66 8.26
C GLN A 6 -19.54 16.52 7.23
N SER A 7 -20.70 16.24 6.63
CA SER A 7 -20.81 15.23 5.56
C SER A 7 -20.02 15.62 4.32
N LEU A 8 -20.01 16.91 3.95
CA LEU A 8 -19.17 17.41 2.85
C LEU A 8 -17.68 17.25 3.15
N LEU A 9 -17.24 17.59 4.37
CA LEU A 9 -15.85 17.41 4.79
C LEU A 9 -15.46 15.93 4.81
N ASN A 10 -16.30 15.05 5.35
CA ASN A 10 -16.07 13.61 5.33
C ASN A 10 -15.98 13.06 3.91
N GLY A 11 -16.87 13.51 3.01
CA GLY A 11 -16.85 13.15 1.60
C GLY A 11 -15.56 13.61 0.90
N LEU A 12 -15.11 14.84 1.19
CA LEU A 12 -13.85 15.38 0.68
C LEU A 12 -12.64 14.58 1.18
N LEU A 13 -12.61 14.25 2.48
CA LEU A 13 -11.53 13.46 3.08
C LEU A 13 -11.46 12.05 2.48
N ALA A 14 -12.58 11.33 2.42
CA ALA A 14 -12.66 10.01 1.82
C ALA A 14 -12.29 10.05 0.32
N GLY A 15 -12.84 11.02 -0.42
CA GLY A 15 -12.53 11.24 -1.84
C GLY A 15 -11.05 11.52 -2.07
N SER A 16 -10.41 12.31 -1.20
CA SER A 16 -8.97 12.61 -1.27
C SER A 16 -8.13 11.35 -1.04
N ILE A 17 -8.50 10.50 -0.08
CA ILE A 17 -7.82 9.22 0.16
C ILE A 17 -7.95 8.30 -1.07
N TYR A 18 -9.16 8.15 -1.63
CA TYR A 18 -9.36 7.34 -2.83
C TYR A 18 -8.65 7.91 -4.06
N ALA A 19 -8.61 9.23 -4.21
CA ALA A 19 -7.85 9.89 -5.27
C ALA A 19 -6.35 9.62 -5.14
N LEU A 20 -5.78 9.69 -3.93
CA LEU A 20 -4.39 9.33 -3.67
C LEU A 20 -4.09 7.87 -4.01
N PHE A 21 -4.99 6.95 -3.65
CA PHE A 21 -4.85 5.52 -3.98
C PHE A 21 -4.87 5.31 -5.51
N ALA A 22 -5.82 5.95 -6.20
CA ALA A 22 -5.93 5.87 -7.66
C ALA A 22 -4.68 6.45 -8.34
N MET A 23 -4.18 7.60 -7.88
CA MET A 23 -2.95 8.21 -8.40
C MET A 23 -1.73 7.30 -8.20
N GLY A 24 -1.61 6.60 -7.06
CA GLY A 24 -0.56 5.62 -6.85
C GLY A 24 -0.59 4.50 -7.90
N LEU A 25 -1.77 3.93 -8.13
CA LEU A 25 -1.96 2.87 -9.12
C LEU A 25 -1.68 3.36 -10.55
N THR A 26 -2.13 4.56 -10.92
CA THR A 26 -1.89 5.12 -12.27
C THR A 26 -0.43 5.45 -12.51
N LEU A 27 0.30 5.94 -11.50
CA LEU A 27 1.75 6.17 -11.59
C LEU A 27 2.51 4.85 -11.81
N VAL A 28 2.20 3.82 -11.01
CA VAL A 28 2.83 2.49 -11.15
C VAL A 28 2.53 1.89 -12.52
N TYR A 29 1.26 1.94 -12.94
CA TYR A 29 0.86 1.45 -14.25
C TYR A 29 1.50 2.25 -15.39
N GLY A 30 1.61 3.58 -15.26
CA GLY A 30 2.22 4.46 -16.27
C GLY A 30 3.69 4.16 -16.52
N VAL A 31 4.42 3.70 -15.49
CA VAL A 31 5.83 3.30 -15.61
C VAL A 31 5.96 1.85 -16.09
N LEU A 32 5.16 0.93 -15.53
CA LEU A 32 5.34 -0.51 -15.74
C LEU A 32 4.53 -1.08 -16.91
N ASN A 33 3.48 -0.40 -17.36
CA ASN A 33 2.54 -0.83 -18.41
C ASN A 33 1.85 -2.19 -18.15
N PHE A 34 1.70 -2.56 -16.88
CA PHE A 34 0.88 -3.69 -16.42
C PHE A 34 0.20 -3.38 -15.08
N VAL A 35 -0.91 -4.05 -14.79
CA VAL A 35 -1.68 -3.84 -13.56
C VAL A 35 -1.01 -4.56 -12.39
N ASN A 36 -0.47 -3.79 -11.43
CA ASN A 36 0.12 -4.35 -10.23
C ASN A 36 -0.95 -4.54 -9.13
N PHE A 37 -1.53 -5.74 -9.03
CA PHE A 37 -2.51 -6.08 -8.00
C PHE A 37 -1.96 -6.05 -6.56
N ALA A 38 -0.64 -6.11 -6.37
CA ALA A 38 -0.02 -6.02 -5.06
C ALA A 38 0.05 -4.57 -4.53
N HIS A 39 -0.31 -3.56 -5.34
CA HIS A 39 -0.32 -2.16 -4.90
C HIS A 39 -1.30 -1.90 -3.76
N GLY A 40 -2.50 -2.49 -3.81
CA GLY A 40 -3.47 -2.37 -2.71
C GLY A 40 -2.95 -2.97 -1.40
N GLU A 41 -2.24 -4.09 -1.49
CA GLU A 41 -1.64 -4.75 -0.33
C GLU A 41 -0.47 -3.93 0.24
N LEU A 42 0.31 -3.22 -0.57
CA LEU A 42 1.32 -2.27 -0.08
C LEU A 42 0.70 -1.17 0.79
N ILE A 43 -0.47 -0.65 0.40
CA ILE A 43 -1.16 0.38 1.17
C ILE A 43 -1.66 -0.20 2.50
N MET A 44 -2.22 -1.41 2.46
CA MET A 44 -2.60 -2.16 3.66
C MET A 44 -1.41 -2.34 4.62
N TRP A 45 -0.26 -2.81 4.12
CA TRP A 45 0.95 -2.95 4.92
C TRP A 45 1.44 -1.63 5.51
N GLY A 46 1.36 -0.53 4.76
CA GLY A 46 1.68 0.80 5.30
C GLY A 46 0.80 1.20 6.49
N ALA A 47 -0.50 0.92 6.41
CA ALA A 47 -1.42 1.15 7.51
C ALA A 47 -1.13 0.26 8.72
N TYR A 48 -0.87 -1.04 8.52
CA TYR A 48 -0.52 -1.96 9.62
C TYR A 48 0.83 -1.64 10.26
N LEU A 49 1.83 -1.23 9.48
CA LEU A 49 3.12 -0.79 10.01
C LEU A 49 2.96 0.50 10.84
N LEU A 50 2.14 1.44 10.37
CA LEU A 50 1.80 2.63 11.17
C LEU A 50 1.13 2.23 12.49
N TYR A 51 0.16 1.33 12.42
CA TYR A 51 -0.52 0.79 13.60
C TYR A 51 0.46 0.11 14.57
N LEU A 52 1.40 -0.70 14.08
CA LEU A 52 2.43 -1.36 14.88
C LEU A 52 3.27 -0.39 15.71
N PHE A 53 3.69 0.73 15.11
CA PHE A 53 4.52 1.72 15.79
C PHE A 53 3.72 2.62 16.73
N MET A 54 2.42 2.78 16.48
CA MET A 54 1.51 3.48 17.40
C MET A 54 1.17 2.62 18.62
N GLU A 55 1.07 1.31 18.45
CA GLU A 55 0.75 0.37 19.52
C GLU A 55 1.94 0.06 20.45
N ARG A 56 1.62 -0.55 21.60
CA ARG A 56 2.65 -1.06 22.52
C ARG A 56 3.41 -2.22 21.85
N PRO A 57 4.75 -2.28 22.02
CA PRO A 57 5.56 -1.58 23.02
C PRO A 57 6.02 -0.16 22.63
N PHE A 58 5.98 0.21 21.35
CA PHE A 58 6.55 1.48 20.86
C PHE A 58 5.76 2.70 21.34
N GLY A 59 4.43 2.67 21.25
CA GLY A 59 3.55 3.71 21.78
C GLY A 59 3.81 5.09 21.18
N LEU A 60 4.29 5.18 19.92
CA LEU A 60 4.67 6.44 19.32
C LEU A 60 3.42 7.26 18.93
N PRO A 61 3.43 8.59 19.09
CA PRO A 61 2.38 9.44 18.55
C PRO A 61 2.38 9.34 17.02
N LEU A 62 1.20 9.53 16.40
CA LEU A 62 0.97 9.38 14.95
C LEU A 62 2.10 9.96 14.08
N VAL A 63 2.52 11.19 14.38
CA VAL A 63 3.55 11.91 13.58
C VAL A 63 4.91 11.22 13.64
N LEU A 64 5.30 10.67 14.80
CA LEU A 64 6.56 9.96 14.95
C LEU A 64 6.48 8.53 14.42
N ALA A 65 5.32 7.88 14.54
CA ALA A 65 5.08 6.54 14.02
C ALA A 65 5.10 6.50 12.48
N LEU A 66 4.78 7.61 11.81
CA LEU A 66 4.82 7.72 10.34
C LEU A 66 6.23 7.49 9.77
N LEU A 67 7.28 7.97 10.43
CA LEU A 67 8.66 7.85 9.92
C LEU A 67 9.10 6.39 9.73
N PRO A 68 9.05 5.52 10.77
CA PRO A 68 9.43 4.13 10.60
C PRO A 68 8.43 3.38 9.71
N ALA A 69 7.12 3.65 9.79
CA ALA A 69 6.13 3.01 8.93
C ALA A 69 6.38 3.26 7.45
N LEU A 70 6.66 4.51 7.09
CA LEU A 70 6.99 4.92 5.72
C LEU A 70 8.31 4.29 5.26
N PHE A 71 9.33 4.29 6.13
CA PHE A 71 10.61 3.63 5.84
C PHE A 71 10.43 2.14 5.50
N PHE A 72 9.72 1.38 6.33
CA PHE A 72 9.49 -0.05 6.09
C PHE A 72 8.58 -0.32 4.88
N THR A 73 7.60 0.56 4.61
CA THR A 73 6.75 0.43 3.42
C THR A 73 7.53 0.68 2.13
N ILE A 74 8.45 1.66 2.14
CA ILE A 74 9.38 1.88 1.02
C ILE A 74 10.28 0.65 0.83
N LEU A 75 10.83 0.09 1.91
CA LEU A 75 11.64 -1.12 1.83
C LEU A 75 10.86 -2.31 1.25
N LEU A 76 9.60 -2.50 1.65
CA LEU A 76 8.72 -3.50 1.06
C LEU A 76 8.55 -3.28 -0.44
N GLY A 77 8.21 -2.05 -0.86
CA GLY A 77 8.03 -1.71 -2.28
C GLY A 77 9.30 -1.93 -3.10
N LEU A 78 10.46 -1.51 -2.59
CA LEU A 78 11.77 -1.74 -3.21
C LEU A 78 12.11 -3.24 -3.27
N GLY A 79 11.77 -4.01 -2.24
CA GLY A 79 11.94 -5.46 -2.23
C GLY A 79 11.09 -6.13 -3.30
N MET A 80 9.82 -5.75 -3.41
CA MET A 80 8.91 -6.26 -4.45
C MET A 80 9.44 -5.96 -5.84
N ASP A 81 9.88 -4.73 -6.11
CA ASP A 81 10.50 -4.37 -7.39
C ASP A 81 11.77 -5.19 -7.63
N ARG A 82 12.69 -5.23 -6.67
CA ARG A 82 13.99 -5.87 -6.84
C ARG A 82 13.92 -7.37 -7.04
N PHE A 83 13.09 -8.06 -6.27
CA PHE A 83 13.05 -9.52 -6.21
C PHE A 83 12.01 -10.15 -7.13
N VAL A 84 10.91 -9.44 -7.45
CA VAL A 84 9.81 -9.99 -8.26
C VAL A 84 9.73 -9.30 -9.61
N PHE A 85 9.56 -7.98 -9.65
CA PHE A 85 9.24 -7.29 -10.90
C PHE A 85 10.45 -7.05 -11.81
N LYS A 86 11.59 -6.66 -11.24
CA LYS A 86 12.82 -6.39 -11.99
C LYS A 86 13.34 -7.61 -12.76
N PRO A 87 13.38 -8.84 -12.19
CA PRO A 87 13.74 -10.04 -12.94
C PRO A 87 12.73 -10.39 -14.04
N LEU A 88 11.44 -10.11 -13.81
CA LEU A 88 10.34 -10.43 -14.73
C LEU A 88 10.06 -9.33 -15.75
N ARG A 89 10.85 -8.24 -15.78
CA ARG A 89 10.56 -7.06 -16.61
C ARG A 89 10.56 -7.35 -18.12
N GLN A 90 11.28 -8.38 -18.56
CA GLN A 90 11.30 -8.83 -19.96
C GLN A 90 10.29 -9.95 -20.24
N ALA A 91 9.59 -10.45 -19.22
CA ALA A 91 8.56 -11.47 -19.41
C ALA A 91 7.31 -10.87 -20.06
N ASN A 92 6.43 -11.74 -20.56
CA ASN A 92 5.17 -11.30 -21.12
C ASN A 92 4.25 -10.70 -20.04
N ARG A 93 3.25 -9.92 -20.47
CA ARG A 93 2.34 -9.22 -19.55
C ARG A 93 1.56 -10.17 -18.64
N LEU A 94 1.19 -11.36 -19.13
CA LEU A 94 0.47 -12.35 -18.32
C LEU A 94 1.33 -12.88 -17.17
N THR A 95 2.62 -13.14 -17.40
CA THR A 95 3.56 -13.56 -16.37
C THR A 95 3.69 -12.49 -15.27
N LEU A 96 3.77 -11.21 -15.66
CA LEU A 96 3.81 -10.10 -14.70
C LEU A 96 2.51 -9.98 -13.89
N LEU A 97 1.35 -10.17 -14.52
CA LEU A 97 0.06 -10.18 -13.83
C LEU A 97 -0.05 -11.34 -12.83
N ILE A 98 0.34 -12.55 -13.23
CA ILE A 98 0.34 -13.73 -12.36
C ILE A 98 1.29 -13.52 -11.18
N ALA A 99 2.50 -12.98 -11.41
CA ALA A 99 3.44 -12.66 -10.36
C ALA A 99 2.89 -11.60 -9.40
N ALA A 100 2.23 -10.55 -9.92
CA ALA A 100 1.59 -9.52 -9.09
C ALA A 100 0.44 -10.09 -8.24
N LEU A 101 -0.36 -11.02 -8.78
CA LEU A 101 -1.40 -11.71 -8.02
C LEU A 101 -0.81 -12.61 -6.94
N GLY A 102 0.21 -13.42 -7.27
CA GLY A 102 0.90 -14.25 -6.28
C GLY A 102 1.50 -13.43 -5.15
N LEU A 103 2.11 -12.28 -5.48
CA LEU A 103 2.65 -11.35 -4.50
C LEU A 103 1.56 -10.70 -3.66
N SER A 104 0.41 -10.35 -4.26
CA SER A 104 -0.76 -9.85 -3.54
C SER A 104 -1.23 -10.85 -2.49
N PHE A 105 -1.39 -12.13 -2.86
CA PHE A 105 -1.73 -13.18 -1.90
C PHE A 105 -0.68 -13.35 -0.81
N LEU A 106 0.61 -13.33 -1.16
CA LEU A 106 1.70 -13.45 -0.19
C LEU A 106 1.65 -12.31 0.84
N LEU A 107 1.51 -11.07 0.37
CA LEU A 107 1.43 -9.90 1.25
C LEU A 107 0.17 -9.95 2.13
N ARG A 108 -0.98 -10.30 1.55
CA ARG A 108 -2.23 -10.42 2.29
C ARG A 108 -2.15 -11.47 3.39
N ASN A 109 -1.68 -12.68 3.06
CA ASN A 109 -1.53 -13.75 4.04
C ASN A 109 -0.45 -13.43 5.07
N GLY A 110 0.62 -12.73 4.67
CA GLY A 110 1.63 -12.24 5.60
C GLY A 110 1.04 -11.28 6.64
N ALA A 111 0.22 -10.32 6.22
CA ALA A 111 -0.45 -9.42 7.15
C ALA A 111 -1.42 -10.18 8.07
N GLN A 112 -2.18 -11.12 7.52
CA GLN A 112 -3.05 -11.98 8.31
C GLN A 112 -2.28 -12.82 9.34
N PHE A 113 -1.07 -13.28 9.03
CA PHE A 113 -0.24 -14.02 9.99
C PHE A 113 0.22 -13.16 11.17
N PHE A 114 0.48 -11.86 10.96
CA PHE A 114 0.95 -10.96 12.03
C PHE A 114 -0.18 -10.31 12.83
N TRP A 115 -1.33 -10.03 12.22
CA TRP A 115 -2.44 -9.29 12.84
C TRP A 115 -3.78 -10.04 12.90
N GLY A 116 -3.84 -11.28 12.43
CA GLY A 116 -5.07 -12.09 12.35
C GLY A 116 -5.03 -13.34 13.22
#